data_AF-A0A059IXN8-F1
#
_entry.id   AF-A0A059IXN8-F1
#
_cell.length_a   1.000
_cell.length_b   1.000
_cell.length_c   1.000
_cell.angle_alpha   90.00
_cell.angle_beta   90.00
_cell.angle_gamma   90.00
#
_symmetry.space_group_name_H-M   'P 1'
#
loop_
_entity.id
_entity.type
_entity.pdbx_description
1 polymer ?
#
loop_
_entity_poly.entity_id
_entity_poly.type
_entity_poly.pdbx_seq_one_letter_code
_entity_poly.pdbx_strand_id
1 'polypeptide(L)'
;MATPTHAQSSLPALPAHLQNDTHLAAHLASRFHVSLPTARLSSQALICLNTYTSSTKGPDGGKEGSAMGEAEDLARRAWTRLGSRGENQAIVFL
;
A
#
# COMPACT_ATOMS: atom_id res chain seq x y z
N MET A 1 -3.75 4.46 24.46
CA MET A 1 -4.68 4.95 23.41
C MET A 1 -4.82 3.84 22.38
N ALA A 2 -6.06 3.47 22.02
CA ALA A 2 -6.28 2.45 20.99
C ALA A 2 -5.78 2.98 19.64
N THR A 3 -4.88 2.26 18.98
CA THR A 3 -4.42 2.60 17.63
C THR A 3 -5.64 2.59 16.71
N PRO A 4 -5.84 3.62 15.85
CA PRO A 4 -6.96 3.62 14.91
C PRO A 4 -6.92 2.36 14.07
N THR A 5 -8.06 1.70 13.87
CA THR A 5 -8.15 0.45 13.09
C THR A 5 -7.55 0.63 11.70
N HIS A 6 -7.70 1.80 11.09
CA HIS A 6 -7.15 2.15 9.77
C HIS A 6 -5.65 2.50 9.76
N ALA A 7 -4.98 2.69 10.89
CA ALA A 7 -3.62 3.25 10.92
C ALA A 7 -2.57 2.29 10.34
N GLN A 8 -2.80 0.97 10.42
CA GLN A 8 -1.87 -0.03 9.91
C GLN A 8 -1.95 -0.12 8.37
N SER A 9 -0.87 0.25 7.68
CA SER A 9 -0.77 0.15 6.22
C SER A 9 -0.33 -1.24 5.74
N SER A 10 0.37 -2.01 6.57
CA SER A 10 0.83 -3.35 6.24
C SER A 10 -0.22 -4.39 6.62
N LEU A 11 -0.86 -5.02 5.63
CA LEU A 11 -1.89 -6.04 5.86
C LEU A 11 -1.36 -7.25 6.64
N PRO A 12 -0.14 -7.77 6.39
CA PRO A 12 0.43 -8.85 7.21
C PRO A 12 0.68 -8.48 8.67
N ALA A 13 0.76 -7.18 8.99
CA ALA A 13 0.95 -6.69 10.35
C ALA A 13 -0.37 -6.51 11.11
N LEU A 14 -1.51 -6.83 10.48
CA LEU A 14 -2.79 -6.92 11.18
C LEU A 14 -2.78 -8.15 12.11
N PRO A 15 -3.43 -8.06 13.29
CA PRO A 15 -3.67 -9.20 14.16
C PRO A 15 -4.21 -10.42 13.40
N ALA A 16 -3.78 -11.62 13.78
CA ALA A 16 -4.12 -12.86 13.06
C ALA A 16 -5.63 -13.08 12.88
N HIS A 17 -6.45 -12.69 13.87
CA HIS A 17 -7.91 -12.80 13.80
C HIS A 17 -8.56 -11.83 12.78
N LEU A 18 -7.82 -10.85 12.28
CA LEU A 18 -8.26 -9.89 11.25
C LEU A 18 -7.75 -10.24 9.84
N GLN A 19 -7.02 -11.35 9.67
CA GLN A 19 -6.47 -11.75 8.37
C GLN A 19 -7.43 -12.62 7.52
N ASN A 20 -8.73 -12.44 7.69
CA ASN A 20 -9.75 -13.06 6.84
C ASN A 20 -10.40 -12.00 5.92
N ASP A 21 -11.04 -12.46 4.86
CA ASP A 21 -11.56 -11.62 3.78
C ASP A 21 -12.47 -10.49 4.29
N THR A 22 -13.39 -10.80 5.20
CA THR A 22 -14.32 -9.80 5.77
C THR A 22 -13.58 -8.66 6.47
N HIS A 23 -12.58 -9.01 7.29
CA HIS A 23 -11.84 -8.02 8.05
C HIS A 23 -10.83 -7.26 7.20
N LEU A 24 -10.20 -7.91 6.21
CA LEU A 24 -9.34 -7.24 5.24
C LEU A 24 -10.12 -6.24 4.38
N ALA A 25 -11.30 -6.62 3.89
CA ALA A 25 -12.16 -5.73 3.13
C ALA A 25 -12.63 -4.54 3.99
N ALA A 26 -13.08 -4.79 5.22
CA ALA A 26 -13.46 -3.74 6.16
C ALA A 26 -12.31 -2.79 6.49
N HIS A 27 -11.09 -3.32 6.66
CA HIS A 27 -9.88 -2.54 6.90
C HIS A 27 -9.53 -1.64 5.72
N LEU A 28 -9.53 -2.17 4.50
CA LEU A 28 -9.28 -1.41 3.27
C LEU A 28 -10.34 -0.32 3.06
N ALA A 29 -11.62 -0.64 3.29
CA ALA A 29 -12.71 0.33 3.21
C ALA A 29 -12.56 1.46 4.24
N SER A 30 -12.21 1.11 5.48
CA SER A 30 -11.95 2.09 6.54
C SER A 30 -10.80 3.04 6.17
N ARG A 31 -9.70 2.50 5.63
CA ARG A 31 -8.56 3.28 5.13
C ARG A 31 -8.96 4.20 3.98
N PHE A 32 -9.71 3.70 3.00
CA PHE A 32 -10.18 4.50 1.87
C PHE A 32 -11.04 5.68 2.34
N HIS A 33 -11.94 5.46 3.30
CA HIS A 33 -12.82 6.50 3.84
C HIS A 33 -12.06 7.67 4.48
N VAL A 34 -10.89 7.39 5.08
CA VAL A 34 -10.01 8.41 5.67
C VAL A 34 -8.90 8.86 4.72
N SER A 35 -9.10 8.72 3.40
CA SER A 35 -8.15 9.17 2.36
C SER A 35 -6.77 8.52 2.43
N LEU A 36 -6.70 7.25 2.89
CA LEU A 36 -5.51 6.39 2.85
C LEU A 36 -5.72 5.26 1.83
N PRO A 37 -5.73 5.52 0.51
CA PRO A 37 -6.17 4.56 -0.51
C PRO A 37 -5.15 3.45 -0.82
N THR A 38 -4.00 3.42 -0.15
CA THR A 38 -2.93 2.44 -0.39
C THR A 38 -2.73 1.52 0.82
N ALA A 39 -2.29 0.28 0.57
CA ALA A 39 -1.89 -0.67 1.58
C ALA A 39 -0.78 -1.59 1.05
N ARG A 40 0.05 -2.16 1.94
CA ARG A 40 1.12 -3.09 1.57
C ARG A 40 0.70 -4.52 1.88
N LEU A 41 0.81 -5.38 0.87
CA LEU A 41 0.63 -6.83 1.03
C LEU A 41 1.96 -7.51 1.36
N SER A 42 3.08 -6.96 0.89
CA SER A 42 4.43 -7.43 1.22
C SER A 42 5.49 -6.37 0.95
N SER A 43 6.76 -6.72 1.10
CA SER A 43 7.89 -5.89 0.64
C SER A 43 8.03 -5.83 -0.90
N GLN A 44 7.12 -6.44 -1.65
CA GLN A 44 7.12 -6.48 -3.12
C GLN A 44 5.74 -6.25 -3.74
N ALA A 45 4.69 -6.16 -2.92
CA ALA A 45 3.32 -6.03 -3.38
C ALA A 45 2.59 -4.93 -2.59
N LEU A 46 1.84 -4.11 -3.33
CA LEU A 46 1.03 -3.03 -2.81
C LEU A 46 -0.37 -3.09 -3.45
N ILE A 47 -1.37 -2.62 -2.71
CA ILE A 47 -2.74 -2.45 -3.14
C ILE A 47 -2.99 -0.94 -3.24
N CYS A 48 -3.46 -0.49 -4.40
CA CYS A 48 -3.91 0.88 -4.62
C CYS A 48 -5.39 0.88 -5.00
N LEU A 49 -6.20 1.55 -4.20
CA LEU A 49 -7.61 1.79 -4.52
C LEU A 49 -7.74 3.07 -5.34
N ASN A 50 -8.40 2.99 -6.49
CA ASN A 50 -8.61 4.16 -7.34
C ASN A 50 -9.56 5.15 -6.65
N THR A 51 -9.07 6.37 -6.41
CA THR A 51 -9.84 7.48 -5.81
C THR A 51 -10.52 8.36 -6.85
N TYR A 52 -10.34 8.08 -8.16
CA TYR A 52 -10.90 8.85 -9.28
C TYR A 52 -10.59 10.36 -9.26
N THR A 53 -9.47 10.77 -8.64
CA THR A 53 -9.06 12.17 -8.52
C THR A 53 -7.65 12.40 -9.06
N SER A 54 -6.63 11.90 -8.35
CA SER A 54 -5.24 11.93 -8.79
C SER A 54 -4.46 10.80 -8.14
N SER A 55 -3.56 10.17 -8.89
CA SER A 55 -2.60 9.21 -8.36
C SER A 55 -1.44 9.87 -7.60
N THR A 56 -1.26 11.19 -7.76
CA THR A 56 -0.10 11.95 -7.24
C THR A 56 -0.36 12.62 -5.90
N LYS A 57 -1.61 12.58 -5.42
CA LYS A 57 -2.04 13.24 -4.17
C LYS A 57 -2.35 12.18 -3.12
N GLY A 58 -1.64 12.25 -2.01
CA GLY A 58 -1.86 11.47 -0.81
C GLY A 58 -2.72 12.24 0.20
N PRO A 59 -2.78 11.78 1.46
CA PRO A 59 -3.70 12.29 2.48
C PRO A 59 -3.58 13.80 2.72
N ASP A 60 -2.34 14.30 2.75
CA ASP A 60 -2.04 15.72 3.00
C ASP A 60 -1.94 16.54 1.69
N GLY A 61 -2.39 15.99 0.56
CA GLY A 61 -2.33 16.63 -0.76
C GLY A 61 -0.95 16.58 -1.43
N GLY A 62 0.09 16.17 -0.71
CA GLY A 62 1.44 15.89 -1.25
C GLY A 62 1.56 14.50 -1.89
N LYS A 63 2.76 14.12 -2.34
CA LYS A 63 3.00 12.80 -2.96
C LYS A 63 3.06 11.64 -1.95
N GLU A 64 3.39 11.93 -0.69
CA GLU A 64 3.51 10.91 0.35
C GLU A 64 2.18 10.21 0.61
N GLY A 65 2.18 8.88 0.66
CA GLY A 65 0.97 8.07 0.81
C GLY A 65 0.07 8.02 -0.45
N SER A 66 0.45 8.67 -1.55
CA SER A 66 -0.24 8.57 -2.84
C SER A 66 0.10 7.25 -3.56
N ALA A 67 -0.76 6.84 -4.50
CA ALA A 67 -0.49 5.66 -5.33
C ALA A 67 0.82 5.80 -6.14
N MET A 68 1.10 6.99 -6.66
CA MET A 68 2.36 7.28 -7.36
C MET A 68 3.57 7.16 -6.43
N GLY A 69 3.48 7.73 -5.21
CA GLY A 69 4.56 7.66 -4.23
C GLY A 69 4.89 6.23 -3.82
N GLU A 70 3.87 5.41 -3.56
CA GLU A 70 4.05 3.99 -3.24
C GLU A 70 4.61 3.19 -4.43
N ALA A 71 4.17 3.49 -5.66
CA ALA A 71 4.70 2.86 -6.87
C ALA A 71 6.17 3.24 -7.13
N GLU A 72 6.55 4.50 -6.91
CA GLU A 72 7.95 4.94 -6.97
C GLU A 72 8.82 4.23 -5.93
N ASP A 73 8.33 4.05 -4.71
CA ASP A 73 9.04 3.31 -3.67
C ASP A 73 9.21 1.82 -4.04
N LEU A 74 8.17 1.19 -4.59
CA LEU A 74 8.26 -0.18 -5.11
C LEU A 74 9.29 -0.29 -6.25
N ALA A 75 9.27 0.66 -7.19
CA ALA A 75 10.21 0.72 -8.30
C ALA A 75 11.65 0.90 -7.80
N ARG A 76 11.87 1.79 -6.81
CA ARG A 76 13.18 1.97 -6.16
C ARG A 76 13.67 0.66 -5.53
N ARG A 77 12.80 -0.05 -4.80
CA ARG A 77 13.14 -1.34 -4.19
C ARG A 77 13.44 -2.42 -5.24
N ALA A 78 12.70 -2.46 -6.34
CA ALA A 78 12.98 -3.37 -7.45
C ALA A 78 14.34 -3.04 -8.08
N TRP A 79 14.64 -1.77 -8.33
CA TRP A 79 15.93 -1.33 -8.86
C TRP A 79 17.10 -1.74 -7.96
N THR A 80 16.98 -1.51 -6.65
CA THR A 80 18.01 -1.94 -5.68
C THR A 80 18.22 -3.46 -5.69
N ARG A 81 17.15 -4.25 -5.83
CA ARG A 81 17.26 -5.71 -5.94
C ARG A 81 17.95 -6.15 -7.23
N LEU A 82 17.62 -5.52 -8.36
CA LEU A 82 18.29 -5.77 -9.64
C LEU A 82 19.79 -5.56 -9.51
N GLY A 83 20.22 -4.43 -8.94
CA GLY A 83 21.64 -4.12 -8.76
C GLY A 83 22.37 -5.01 -7.76
N SER A 84 21.70 -5.43 -6.68
CA SER A 84 22.32 -6.26 -5.63
C SER A 84 22.35 -7.76 -5.94
N ARG A 85 21.33 -8.28 -6.65
CA ARG A 85 21.21 -9.72 -6.95
C ARG A 85 21.55 -10.09 -8.38
N GLY A 86 21.53 -9.12 -9.31
CA GLY A 86 21.77 -9.38 -10.74
C GLY A 86 20.63 -10.13 -11.44
N GLU A 87 19.45 -10.22 -10.83
CA GLU A 87 18.28 -10.93 -11.39
C GLU A 87 17.24 -9.95 -11.95
N ASN A 88 16.73 -10.26 -13.14
CA ASN A 88 15.67 -9.50 -13.80
C ASN A 88 14.48 -9.25 -12.86
N GLN A 89 13.96 -8.03 -12.86
CA GLN A 89 12.78 -7.65 -12.08
C GLN A 89 11.63 -7.31 -13.01
N ALA A 90 10.41 -7.66 -12.61
CA ALA A 90 9.20 -7.26 -13.30
C ALA A 90 8.19 -6.70 -12.27
N ILE A 91 7.46 -5.67 -12.66
CA ILE A 91 6.33 -5.13 -11.90
C ILE A 91 5.09 -5.31 -12.77
N VAL A 92 4.09 -5.99 -12.23
CA VAL A 92 2.82 -6.27 -12.91
C VAL A 92 1.71 -5.50 -12.21
N PHE A 93 0.92 -4.77 -12.97
CA PHE A 93 -0.32 -4.14 -12.51
C PHE A 93 -1.49 -5.05 -12.89
N LEU A 94 -2.34 -5.37 -11.91
CA LEU A 94 -3.51 -6.26 -12.05
C LEU A 94 -4.80 -5.44 -12.02
#